data_AF-A0A957FGU7-F1
#
_entry.id   AF-A0A957FGU7-F1
#
_cell.length_a   1.000
_cell.length_b   1.000
_cell.length_c   1.000
_cell.angle_alpha   90.00
_cell.angle_beta   90.00
_cell.angle_gamma   90.00
#
_symmetry.space_group_name_H-M   'P 1'
#
loop_
_entity.id
_entity.type
_entity.pdbx_description
1 polymer ?
#
loop_
_entity_poly.entity_id
_entity_poly.type
_entity_poly.pdbx_seq_one_letter_code
_entity_poly.pdbx_strand_id
1 'polypeptide(L)'
;LAEVDSLSANRSDIIHAFSPYYNDSSSAELAEQGVTETRVLIATDVLSEGLNLQDATCIINYDLHWNPVRLMQRIGRVDRRLDPQVERRMIADHPHMAKVRGTARIWNFLPPVELNRILSLYERVTHKTLRISKTFGIEGRKLLTPDDEYEALREFNHAYEGTTTSLEEMRLTYQGLMRTYPDLEARLNEMPLRIFSGKVHIQPQAQAVFFCYLLPAKDATTQEWTDEAGFARWYLYDLNLQEISDDVVQIFDIIQCEPDTPRQTQMPKADLTALRQKMDAHITNTYFKRVQAPLGVSAKLLAWMELV
;
A
#
# COMPACT_ATOMS: atom_id res chain seq x y z
N LEU A 1 -13.15 -10.03 -29.78
CA LEU A 1 -12.53 -9.14 -28.77
C LEU A 1 -13.34 -7.86 -28.80
N ALA A 2 -13.74 -7.35 -27.64
CA ALA A 2 -14.51 -6.12 -27.53
C ALA A 2 -13.82 -5.16 -26.55
N GLU A 3 -14.02 -3.86 -26.77
CA GLU A 3 -13.41 -2.78 -25.99
C GLU A 3 -14.50 -1.85 -25.47
N VAL A 4 -14.40 -1.46 -24.19
CA VAL A 4 -15.36 -0.55 -23.57
C VAL A 4 -14.65 0.55 -22.77
N ASP A 5 -15.02 1.78 -23.08
CA ASP A 5 -14.54 3.00 -22.44
C ASP A 5 -15.69 3.99 -22.15
N SER A 6 -15.32 5.20 -21.70
CA SER A 6 -16.28 6.27 -21.38
C SER A 6 -17.00 6.84 -22.60
N LEU A 7 -16.55 6.55 -23.82
CA LEU A 7 -17.10 7.05 -25.08
C LEU A 7 -17.93 5.98 -25.81
N SER A 8 -17.87 4.73 -25.36
CA SER A 8 -18.58 3.61 -25.95
C SER A 8 -20.09 3.75 -25.75
N ALA A 9 -20.84 3.82 -26.86
CA ALA A 9 -22.30 4.03 -26.86
C ALA A 9 -23.10 2.75 -26.53
N ASN A 10 -22.65 1.58 -27.00
CA ASN A 10 -23.40 0.32 -26.90
C ASN A 10 -22.80 -0.63 -25.84
N ARG A 11 -22.68 -0.16 -24.60
CA ARG A 11 -22.05 -0.93 -23.52
C ARG A 11 -22.86 -2.18 -23.15
N SER A 12 -24.19 -2.06 -23.12
CA SER A 12 -25.08 -3.17 -22.75
C SER A 12 -24.89 -4.34 -23.69
N ASP A 13 -24.90 -4.08 -25.00
CA ASP A 13 -24.78 -5.13 -26.04
C ASP A 13 -23.43 -5.85 -25.94
N ILE A 14 -22.35 -5.12 -25.66
CA ILE A 14 -21.03 -5.71 -25.47
C ILE A 14 -20.99 -6.60 -24.22
N ILE A 15 -21.65 -6.19 -23.14
CA ILE A 15 -21.73 -6.97 -21.89
C ILE A 15 -22.58 -8.22 -22.10
N HIS A 16 -23.74 -8.12 -22.76
CA HIS A 16 -24.56 -9.28 -23.10
C HIS A 16 -23.83 -10.24 -24.04
N ALA A 17 -23.04 -9.73 -24.99
CA ALA A 17 -22.22 -10.57 -25.84
C ALA A 17 -21.06 -11.24 -25.07
N PHE A 18 -20.50 -10.60 -24.04
CA PHE A 18 -19.38 -11.14 -23.26
C PHE A 18 -19.79 -12.09 -22.12
N SER A 19 -20.93 -11.82 -21.47
CA SER A 19 -21.43 -12.58 -20.32
C SER A 19 -22.93 -12.88 -20.47
N PRO A 20 -23.36 -13.60 -21.53
CA PRO A 20 -24.78 -13.83 -21.79
C PRO A 20 -25.51 -14.53 -20.65
N TYR A 21 -24.92 -15.55 -20.02
CA TYR A 21 -25.62 -16.44 -19.10
C TYR A 21 -26.00 -15.76 -17.78
N TYR A 22 -25.13 -14.90 -17.25
CA TYR A 22 -25.42 -14.10 -16.03
C TYR A 22 -26.07 -12.75 -16.32
N ASN A 23 -26.43 -12.48 -17.57
CA ASN A 23 -27.24 -11.34 -17.99
C ASN A 23 -28.51 -11.80 -18.71
N ASP A 24 -29.12 -12.88 -18.19
CA ASP A 24 -30.42 -13.43 -18.60
C ASP A 24 -30.54 -13.79 -20.08
N SER A 25 -29.45 -14.26 -20.69
CA SER A 25 -29.40 -14.74 -22.07
C SER A 25 -28.60 -16.04 -22.21
N SER A 26 -28.31 -16.44 -23.45
CA SER A 26 -27.56 -17.65 -23.82
C SER A 26 -26.89 -17.47 -25.18
N SER A 27 -25.88 -18.29 -25.47
CA SER A 27 -25.21 -18.24 -26.78
C SER A 27 -26.16 -18.57 -27.94
N ALA A 28 -27.22 -19.36 -27.70
CA ALA A 28 -28.24 -19.65 -28.70
C ALA A 28 -29.10 -18.43 -29.03
N GLU A 29 -29.58 -17.71 -28.01
CA GLU A 29 -30.38 -16.49 -28.18
C GLU A 29 -29.55 -15.36 -28.81
N LEU A 30 -28.27 -15.23 -28.46
CA LEU A 30 -27.36 -14.30 -29.14
C LEU A 30 -27.20 -14.65 -30.62
N ALA A 31 -27.06 -15.94 -30.95
CA ALA A 31 -26.93 -16.40 -32.33
C ALA A 31 -28.20 -16.13 -33.15
N GLU A 32 -29.38 -16.27 -32.55
CA GLU A 32 -30.66 -15.89 -33.18
C GLU A 32 -30.74 -14.39 -33.48
N GLN A 33 -30.09 -13.55 -32.66
CA GLN A 33 -29.95 -12.11 -32.89
C GLN A 33 -28.79 -11.76 -33.85
N GLY A 34 -28.07 -12.75 -34.38
CA GLY A 34 -26.90 -12.55 -35.24
C GLY A 34 -25.67 -12.01 -34.50
N VAL A 35 -25.63 -12.11 -33.17
CA VAL A 35 -24.54 -11.65 -32.31
C VAL A 35 -23.67 -12.83 -31.90
N THR A 36 -22.36 -12.68 -32.05
CA THR A 36 -21.39 -13.69 -31.61
C THR A 36 -20.89 -13.38 -30.20
N GLU A 37 -20.74 -14.42 -29.38
CA GLU A 37 -20.20 -14.31 -28.03
C GLU A 37 -18.76 -13.75 -28.03
N THR A 38 -18.49 -12.84 -27.10
CA THR A 38 -17.20 -12.20 -26.93
C THR A 38 -16.37 -12.94 -25.90
N ARG A 39 -15.22 -13.46 -26.32
CA ARG A 39 -14.30 -14.20 -25.42
C ARG A 39 -13.38 -13.31 -24.57
N VAL A 40 -13.03 -12.12 -25.07
CA VAL A 40 -12.09 -11.20 -24.42
C VAL A 40 -12.68 -9.80 -24.43
N LEU A 41 -12.84 -9.23 -23.25
CA LEU A 41 -13.30 -7.88 -23.01
C LEU A 41 -12.15 -7.07 -22.40
N ILE A 42 -11.81 -5.95 -23.05
CA ILE A 42 -10.90 -4.95 -22.51
C ILE A 42 -11.74 -3.77 -22.06
N ALA A 43 -11.59 -3.37 -20.80
CA ALA A 43 -12.40 -2.30 -20.24
C ALA A 43 -11.57 -1.42 -19.32
N THR A 44 -11.90 -0.14 -19.30
CA THR A 44 -11.44 0.80 -18.27
C THR A 44 -12.34 0.72 -17.03
N ASP A 45 -12.07 1.54 -16.00
CA ASP A 45 -12.87 1.58 -14.76
C ASP A 45 -14.36 1.92 -14.97
N VAL A 46 -14.77 2.27 -16.19
CA VAL A 46 -16.18 2.48 -16.56
C VAL A 46 -17.03 1.23 -16.36
N LEU A 47 -16.44 0.02 -16.38
CA LEU A 47 -17.15 -1.24 -16.07
C LEU A 47 -16.87 -1.79 -14.66
N SER A 48 -16.24 -1.00 -13.78
CA SER A 48 -15.87 -1.45 -12.43
C SER A 48 -17.05 -1.55 -11.45
N GLU A 49 -18.21 -0.98 -11.80
CA GLU A 49 -19.42 -0.94 -10.97
C GLU A 49 -20.67 -1.46 -11.70
N GLY A 50 -21.66 -1.94 -10.94
CA GLY A 50 -23.00 -2.29 -11.46
C GLY A 50 -23.19 -3.55 -12.32
N LEU A 51 -22.14 -4.23 -12.81
CA LEU A 51 -22.30 -5.29 -13.83
C LEU A 51 -22.10 -6.73 -13.31
N ASN A 52 -22.65 -7.68 -14.07
CA ASN A 52 -22.52 -9.14 -13.91
C ASN A 52 -21.62 -9.68 -15.03
N LEU A 53 -20.45 -10.21 -14.67
CA LEU A 53 -19.45 -10.75 -15.61
C LEU A 53 -19.01 -12.16 -15.22
N GLN A 54 -19.87 -12.91 -14.51
CA GLN A 54 -19.55 -14.22 -13.92
C GLN A 54 -19.30 -15.33 -14.96
N ASP A 55 -19.67 -15.12 -16.22
CA ASP A 55 -19.33 -16.04 -17.32
C ASP A 55 -17.80 -16.11 -17.51
N ALA A 56 -17.09 -15.02 -17.19
CA ALA A 56 -15.64 -14.99 -17.21
C ALA A 56 -15.03 -15.88 -16.11
N THR A 57 -13.82 -16.39 -16.36
CA THR A 57 -13.04 -17.18 -15.40
C THR A 57 -11.65 -16.62 -15.17
N CYS A 58 -11.29 -15.56 -15.90
CA CYS A 58 -9.97 -14.94 -15.82
C CYS A 58 -10.10 -13.41 -15.85
N ILE A 59 -9.44 -12.77 -14.88
CA ILE A 59 -9.29 -11.32 -14.80
C ILE A 59 -7.80 -11.02 -14.95
N ILE A 60 -7.48 -10.04 -15.79
CA ILE A 60 -6.14 -9.51 -15.95
C ILE A 60 -6.19 -8.02 -15.63
N ASN A 61 -5.57 -7.61 -14.53
CA ASN A 61 -5.41 -6.21 -14.19
C ASN A 61 -4.08 -5.71 -14.76
N TYR A 62 -4.18 -4.85 -15.78
CA TYR A 62 -3.02 -4.21 -16.39
C TYR A 62 -2.47 -3.10 -15.49
N ASP A 63 -3.35 -2.35 -14.84
CA ASP A 63 -3.05 -1.33 -13.84
C ASP A 63 -3.62 -1.74 -12.46
N LEU A 64 -2.81 -1.59 -11.41
CA LEU A 64 -3.29 -1.71 -10.04
C LEU A 64 -3.75 -0.36 -9.52
N HIS A 65 -5.04 -0.29 -9.22
CA HIS A 65 -5.62 0.91 -8.61
C HIS A 65 -5.12 1.05 -7.15
N TRP A 66 -4.70 2.24 -6.75
CA TRP A 66 -4.18 2.54 -5.40
C TRP A 66 -5.20 2.29 -4.26
N ASN A 67 -6.48 2.41 -4.58
CA ASN A 67 -7.60 2.05 -3.70
C ASN A 67 -7.94 0.54 -3.77
N PRO A 68 -7.79 -0.23 -2.67
CA PRO A 68 -8.10 -1.66 -2.63
C PRO A 68 -9.54 -1.99 -2.96
N VAL A 69 -10.46 -1.10 -2.55
CA VAL A 69 -11.90 -1.32 -2.68
C VAL A 69 -12.27 -1.42 -4.15
N ARG A 70 -11.63 -0.62 -5.02
CA ARG A 70 -11.87 -0.67 -6.46
C ARG A 70 -11.37 -1.97 -7.08
N LEU A 71 -10.22 -2.48 -6.63
CA LEU A 71 -9.72 -3.78 -7.06
C LEU A 71 -10.67 -4.92 -6.65
N MET A 72 -11.16 -4.89 -5.40
CA MET A 72 -12.16 -5.84 -4.91
C MET A 72 -13.48 -5.76 -5.67
N GLN A 73 -13.92 -4.55 -6.02
CA GLN A 73 -15.12 -4.36 -6.85
C GLN A 73 -14.96 -4.93 -8.26
N ARG A 74 -13.75 -4.82 -8.87
CA ARG A 74 -13.42 -5.43 -10.17
C ARG A 74 -13.48 -6.96 -10.07
N ILE A 75 -12.81 -7.54 -9.08
CA ILE A 75 -12.79 -9.00 -8.84
C ILE A 75 -14.21 -9.53 -8.61
N GLY A 76 -14.95 -8.84 -7.74
CA GLY A 76 -16.33 -9.17 -7.40
C GLY A 76 -17.33 -8.94 -8.54
N ARG A 77 -16.93 -8.62 -9.78
CA ARG A 77 -17.80 -8.72 -10.97
C ARG A 77 -17.86 -10.13 -11.53
N VAL A 78 -16.76 -10.88 -11.38
CA VAL A 78 -16.60 -12.24 -11.90
C VAL A 78 -16.72 -13.25 -10.77
N ASP A 79 -16.06 -13.00 -9.64
CA ASP A 79 -16.12 -13.85 -8.46
C ASP A 79 -17.36 -13.51 -7.62
N ARG A 80 -18.49 -14.11 -8.00
CA ARG A 80 -19.78 -14.00 -7.31
C ARG A 80 -20.43 -15.37 -7.16
N ARG A 81 -21.46 -15.42 -6.30
CA ARG A 81 -22.30 -16.60 -6.13
C ARG A 81 -22.79 -17.12 -7.49
N LEU A 82 -22.48 -18.37 -7.77
CA LEU A 82 -22.89 -19.04 -8.99
C LEU A 82 -24.28 -19.67 -8.82
N ASP A 83 -25.07 -19.69 -9.90
CA ASP A 83 -26.40 -20.30 -9.92
C ASP A 83 -26.31 -21.68 -10.60
N PRO A 84 -26.70 -22.78 -9.92
CA PRO A 84 -26.59 -24.13 -10.48
C PRO A 84 -27.40 -24.39 -11.76
N GLN A 85 -28.45 -23.61 -12.04
CA GLN A 85 -29.24 -23.70 -13.27
C GLN A 85 -28.55 -22.97 -14.41
N VAL A 86 -27.99 -21.78 -14.14
CA VAL A 86 -27.20 -21.01 -15.11
C VAL A 86 -25.94 -21.79 -15.51
N GLU A 87 -25.20 -22.33 -14.54
CA GLU A 87 -24.00 -23.13 -14.80
C GLU A 87 -24.30 -24.40 -15.61
N ARG A 88 -25.43 -25.08 -15.35
CA ARG A 88 -25.84 -26.25 -16.13
C ARG A 88 -26.12 -25.92 -17.58
N ARG A 89 -26.80 -24.79 -17.84
CA ARG A 89 -27.07 -24.30 -19.20
C ARG A 89 -25.76 -23.96 -19.92
N MET A 90 -24.89 -23.18 -19.27
CA MET A 90 -23.61 -22.79 -19.85
C MET A 90 -22.69 -23.99 -20.11
N ILE A 91 -22.65 -25.01 -19.24
CA ILE A 91 -21.85 -26.23 -19.47
C ILE A 91 -22.42 -27.07 -20.61
N ALA A 92 -23.74 -27.09 -20.79
CA ALA A 92 -24.37 -27.78 -21.92
C ALA A 92 -23.96 -27.16 -23.26
N ASP A 93 -23.94 -25.83 -23.32
CA ASP A 93 -23.55 -25.08 -24.52
C ASP A 93 -22.02 -25.03 -24.72
N HIS A 94 -21.27 -24.99 -23.62
CA HIS A 94 -19.79 -24.91 -23.60
C HIS A 94 -19.15 -26.01 -22.73
N PRO A 95 -19.12 -27.28 -23.19
CA PRO A 95 -18.60 -28.40 -22.40
C PRO A 95 -17.13 -28.24 -21.95
N HIS A 96 -16.34 -27.51 -22.72
CA HIS A 96 -14.93 -27.24 -22.43
C HIS A 96 -14.72 -26.35 -21.20
N MET A 97 -15.71 -25.53 -20.83
CA MET A 97 -15.65 -24.62 -19.68
C MET A 97 -15.79 -25.37 -18.35
N ALA A 98 -16.39 -26.57 -18.34
CA ALA A 98 -16.65 -27.35 -17.13
C ALA A 98 -15.40 -27.56 -16.24
N LYS A 99 -14.20 -27.60 -16.83
CA LYS A 99 -12.93 -27.79 -16.11
C LYS A 99 -12.42 -26.52 -15.39
N VAL A 100 -12.89 -25.34 -15.80
CA VAL A 100 -12.43 -24.05 -15.26
C VAL A 100 -13.52 -23.31 -14.48
N ARG A 101 -14.78 -23.75 -14.58
CA ARG A 101 -15.90 -23.20 -13.79
C ARG A 101 -15.67 -23.39 -12.29
N GLY A 102 -16.20 -22.44 -11.52
CA GLY A 102 -16.02 -22.39 -10.06
C GLY A 102 -14.63 -21.93 -9.61
N THR A 103 -13.75 -21.53 -10.52
CA THR A 103 -12.44 -20.95 -10.18
C THR A 103 -12.20 -19.68 -10.99
N ALA A 104 -12.05 -18.54 -10.32
CA ALA A 104 -11.62 -17.29 -10.94
C ALA A 104 -10.09 -17.16 -10.84
N ARG A 105 -9.41 -16.94 -11.97
CA ARG A 105 -7.96 -16.69 -12.04
C ARG A 105 -7.71 -15.20 -12.16
N ILE A 106 -6.90 -14.65 -11.27
CA ILE A 106 -6.61 -13.21 -11.24
C ILE A 106 -5.12 -13.02 -11.53
N TRP A 107 -4.81 -12.22 -12.54
CA TRP A 107 -3.44 -11.83 -12.90
C TRP A 107 -3.28 -10.33 -12.72
N ASN A 108 -2.14 -9.91 -12.16
CA ASN A 108 -1.84 -8.49 -11.97
C ASN A 108 -0.45 -8.19 -12.53
N PHE A 109 -0.35 -7.15 -13.36
CA PHE A 109 0.92 -6.65 -13.82
C PHE A 109 1.53 -5.72 -12.77
N LEU A 110 2.75 -6.03 -12.34
CA LEU A 110 3.51 -5.26 -11.35
C LEU A 110 4.71 -4.58 -12.03
N PRO A 111 4.80 -3.24 -12.03
CA PRO A 111 5.95 -2.55 -12.59
C PRO A 111 7.20 -2.74 -11.71
N PRO A 112 8.42 -2.85 -12.27
CA PRO A 112 9.63 -3.24 -11.53
C PRO A 112 10.01 -2.28 -10.39
N VAL A 113 9.78 -0.98 -10.56
CA VAL A 113 10.16 0.08 -9.59
C VAL A 113 9.01 0.41 -8.63
N GLU A 114 7.78 0.14 -9.05
CA GLU A 114 6.57 0.32 -8.24
C GLU A 114 6.26 -0.89 -7.37
N LEU A 115 6.95 -2.02 -7.53
CA LEU A 115 6.83 -3.18 -6.64
C LEU A 115 7.08 -2.83 -5.17
N ASN A 116 8.06 -1.98 -4.84
CA ASN A 116 8.31 -1.52 -3.46
C ASN A 116 7.23 -0.54 -2.96
N ARG A 117 6.75 0.34 -3.84
CA ARG A 117 5.69 1.30 -3.50
C ARG A 117 4.35 0.60 -3.35
N ILE A 118 4.10 -0.40 -4.19
CA ILE A 118 2.97 -1.32 -4.13
C ILE A 118 3.11 -2.23 -2.92
N LEU A 119 4.25 -2.82 -2.56
CA LEU A 119 4.40 -3.57 -1.29
C LEU A 119 3.99 -2.72 -0.09
N SER A 120 4.45 -1.46 -0.02
CA SER A 120 4.05 -0.54 1.06
C SER A 120 2.59 -0.05 0.98
N LEU A 121 1.99 -0.05 -0.22
CA LEU A 121 0.56 0.19 -0.43
C LEU A 121 -0.25 -1.08 -0.16
N TYR A 122 0.29 -2.25 -0.46
CA TYR A 122 -0.24 -3.59 -0.36
C TYR A 122 -0.28 -3.98 1.12
N GLU A 123 0.70 -3.64 1.94
CA GLU A 123 0.56 -3.68 3.40
C GLU A 123 -0.65 -2.85 3.85
N ARG A 124 -0.74 -1.59 3.42
CA ARG A 124 -1.86 -0.69 3.78
C ARG A 124 -3.23 -1.11 3.21
N VAL A 125 -3.23 -1.79 2.07
CA VAL A 125 -4.38 -2.25 1.27
C VAL A 125 -4.85 -3.60 1.80
N THR A 126 -3.95 -4.52 2.10
CA THR A 126 -4.21 -5.84 2.69
C THR A 126 -4.75 -5.66 4.11
N HIS A 127 -4.24 -4.69 4.88
CA HIS A 127 -4.83 -4.23 6.14
C HIS A 127 -6.30 -3.76 6.01
N LYS A 128 -6.68 -3.17 4.87
CA LYS A 128 -8.07 -2.73 4.61
C LYS A 128 -8.95 -3.82 3.95
N THR A 129 -8.35 -4.71 3.16
CA THR A 129 -9.03 -5.75 2.37
C THR A 129 -9.40 -6.95 3.22
N LEU A 130 -8.55 -7.34 4.18
CA LEU A 130 -8.85 -8.35 5.20
C LEU A 130 -10.06 -7.97 6.08
N ARG A 131 -10.33 -6.66 6.23
CA ARG A 131 -11.48 -6.13 6.98
C ARG A 131 -12.82 -6.31 6.25
N ILE A 132 -12.81 -6.38 4.92
CA ILE A 132 -14.02 -6.58 4.09
C ILE A 132 -14.32 -8.07 3.94
N SER A 133 -13.27 -8.91 3.80
CA SER A 133 -13.39 -10.37 3.66
C SER A 133 -14.12 -11.03 4.84
N LYS A 134 -13.98 -10.48 6.06
CA LYS A 134 -14.59 -11.01 7.29
C LYS A 134 -16.06 -10.60 7.48
N THR A 135 -16.53 -9.54 6.81
CA THR A 135 -17.94 -9.12 6.83
C THR A 135 -18.77 -9.79 5.72
N PHE A 136 -18.13 -10.20 4.62
CA PHE A 136 -18.81 -10.81 3.47
C PHE A 136 -18.60 -12.34 3.32
N GLY A 137 -17.89 -12.99 4.25
CA GLY A 137 -17.86 -14.45 4.35
C GLY A 137 -17.09 -15.17 3.24
N ILE A 138 -15.96 -14.61 2.78
CA ILE A 138 -15.11 -15.28 1.80
C ILE A 138 -14.23 -16.29 2.54
N GLU A 139 -14.63 -17.56 2.50
CA GLU A 139 -13.84 -18.69 2.97
C GLU A 139 -12.56 -18.81 2.13
N GLY A 140 -11.44 -19.01 2.82
CA GLY A 140 -10.10 -18.85 2.28
C GLY A 140 -9.87 -19.59 0.97
N ARG A 141 -9.28 -18.86 0.01
CA ARG A 141 -8.42 -19.41 -1.05
C ARG A 141 -7.60 -18.29 -1.69
N LYS A 142 -6.28 -18.50 -1.63
CA LYS A 142 -5.16 -17.97 -2.42
C LYS A 142 -5.52 -16.90 -3.46
N LEU A 143 -5.15 -15.65 -3.19
CA LEU A 143 -5.51 -14.51 -4.04
C LEU A 143 -4.45 -14.21 -5.12
N LEU A 144 -3.16 -14.44 -4.86
CA LEU A 144 -2.11 -13.88 -5.74
C LEU A 144 -0.93 -14.80 -6.07
N THR A 145 -0.48 -15.73 -5.22
CA THR A 145 0.50 -16.76 -5.66
C THR A 145 0.22 -18.17 -5.13
N PRO A 146 0.69 -19.23 -5.83
CA PRO A 146 0.50 -20.62 -5.40
C PRO A 146 1.21 -21.00 -4.08
N ASP A 147 2.25 -20.24 -3.72
CA ASP A 147 3.17 -20.49 -2.60
C ASP A 147 2.84 -19.71 -1.32
N ASP A 148 1.68 -19.04 -1.24
CA ASP A 148 1.22 -18.45 0.02
C ASP A 148 0.89 -19.58 1.02
N GLU A 149 1.85 -19.89 1.89
CA GLU A 149 1.72 -20.83 3.01
C GLU A 149 0.89 -20.23 4.14
N TYR A 150 -0.30 -20.81 4.32
CA TYR A 150 -1.35 -20.42 5.27
C TYR A 150 -1.03 -20.75 6.74
N GLU A 151 0.18 -21.23 7.07
CA GLU A 151 0.59 -21.54 8.45
C GLU A 151 1.15 -20.32 9.20
N ALA A 152 1.72 -19.33 8.50
CA ALA A 152 2.04 -18.02 9.08
C ALA A 152 0.76 -17.23 9.50
N LEU A 153 -0.40 -17.60 8.94
CA LEU A 153 -1.72 -17.08 9.29
C LEU A 153 -2.30 -17.70 10.58
N ARG A 154 -1.73 -18.78 11.12
CA ARG A 154 -2.23 -19.39 12.37
C ARG A 154 -1.65 -18.72 13.63
N GLU A 155 -0.44 -18.19 13.56
CA GLU A 155 0.16 -17.40 14.65
C GLU A 155 -0.33 -15.94 14.67
N PHE A 156 -0.79 -15.40 13.54
CA PHE A 156 -1.39 -14.05 13.49
C PHE A 156 -2.87 -13.99 13.92
N ASN A 157 -3.52 -15.15 14.11
CA ASN A 157 -4.88 -15.23 14.65
C ASN A 157 -4.97 -14.98 16.17
N HIS A 158 -3.84 -14.85 16.88
CA HIS A 158 -3.81 -14.89 18.34
C HIS A 158 -3.84 -13.55 19.09
N ALA A 159 -3.92 -12.38 18.42
CA ALA A 159 -4.02 -11.09 19.12
C ALA A 159 -5.07 -10.11 18.54
N TYR A 160 -6.20 -10.67 18.13
CA TYR A 160 -7.50 -10.10 18.43
C TYR A 160 -8.11 -11.01 19.53
N GLU A 161 -7.39 -11.33 20.60
CA GLU A 161 -6.89 -10.51 21.73
C GLU A 161 -6.02 -9.24 21.47
N GLY A 162 -6.64 -8.13 21.03
CA GLY A 162 -6.25 -6.76 21.41
C GLY A 162 -4.87 -6.15 21.08
N THR A 163 -4.40 -6.11 19.83
CA THR A 163 -3.24 -5.24 19.45
C THR A 163 -3.53 -4.27 18.29
N THR A 164 -2.94 -3.08 18.39
CA THR A 164 -3.04 -1.91 17.51
C THR A 164 -2.09 -2.01 16.31
N THR A 165 -2.43 -1.50 15.11
CA THR A 165 -1.45 -1.51 13.99
C THR A 165 -0.31 -0.53 14.27
N SER A 166 0.93 -0.75 13.82
CA SER A 166 2.08 0.09 14.20
C SER A 166 1.94 1.58 13.83
N LEU A 167 1.26 1.91 12.73
CA LEU A 167 0.94 3.31 12.39
C LEU A 167 -0.21 3.87 13.24
N GLU A 168 -1.16 3.02 13.65
CA GLU A 168 -2.15 3.39 14.67
C GLU A 168 -1.50 3.55 16.04
N GLU A 169 -0.51 2.74 16.41
CA GLU A 169 0.29 2.89 17.63
C GLU A 169 1.01 4.22 17.63
N MET A 170 1.71 4.59 16.55
CA MET A 170 2.30 5.91 16.41
C MET A 170 1.28 7.03 16.64
N ARG A 171 0.08 6.90 16.04
CA ARG A 171 -0.98 7.90 16.16
C ARG A 171 -1.59 7.93 17.56
N LEU A 172 -1.79 6.77 18.18
CA LEU A 172 -2.33 6.63 19.53
C LEU A 172 -1.32 7.13 20.56
N THR A 173 -0.04 6.84 20.39
CA THR A 173 1.07 7.38 21.18
C THR A 173 1.12 8.90 21.05
N TYR A 174 1.05 9.44 19.82
CA TYR A 174 0.95 10.89 19.63
C TYR A 174 -0.28 11.50 20.33
N GLN A 175 -1.46 10.90 20.17
CA GLN A 175 -2.68 11.35 20.84
C GLN A 175 -2.57 11.24 22.37
N GLY A 176 -1.93 10.18 22.88
CA GLY A 176 -1.63 9.99 24.28
C GLY A 176 -0.70 11.08 24.81
N LEU A 177 0.39 11.35 24.11
CA LEU A 177 1.33 12.43 24.45
C LEU A 177 0.64 13.80 24.47
N MET A 178 -0.20 14.12 23.48
CA MET A 178 -0.97 15.37 23.44
C MET A 178 -1.99 15.48 24.58
N ARG A 179 -2.56 14.36 25.04
CA ARG A 179 -3.48 14.34 26.19
C ARG A 179 -2.74 14.49 27.52
N THR A 180 -1.62 13.79 27.67
CA THR A 180 -0.81 13.81 28.90
C THR A 180 -0.08 15.14 29.06
N TYR A 181 0.35 15.75 27.96
CA TYR A 181 1.11 17.00 27.93
C TYR A 181 0.42 18.03 27.01
N PRO A 182 -0.61 18.75 27.49
CA PRO A 182 -1.37 19.70 26.68
C PRO A 182 -0.53 20.87 26.15
N ASP A 183 0.60 21.17 26.79
CA ASP A 183 1.56 22.22 26.41
C ASP A 183 2.67 21.72 25.47
N LEU A 184 2.68 20.43 25.10
CA LEU A 184 3.76 19.80 24.35
C LEU A 184 3.96 20.44 22.97
N GLU A 185 2.88 20.77 22.25
CA GLU A 185 2.99 21.40 20.93
C GLU A 185 3.67 22.79 21.02
N ALA A 186 3.27 23.62 21.99
CA ALA A 186 3.88 24.93 22.20
C ALA A 186 5.38 24.81 22.54
N ARG A 187 5.73 23.87 23.42
CA ARG A 187 7.12 23.60 23.80
C ARG A 187 7.96 23.08 22.64
N LEU A 188 7.41 22.19 21.81
CA LEU A 188 8.10 21.68 20.63
C LEU A 188 8.34 22.78 19.59
N ASN A 189 7.42 23.74 19.46
CA ASN A 189 7.59 24.88 18.55
C ASN A 189 8.64 25.89 19.04
N GLU A 190 8.87 25.99 20.35
CA GLU A 190 9.92 26.83 20.94
C GLU A 190 11.31 26.17 20.94
N MET A 191 11.37 24.86 20.71
CA MET A 191 12.62 24.12 20.73
C MET A 191 13.54 24.51 19.56
N PRO A 192 14.86 24.66 19.80
CA PRO A 192 15.79 24.93 18.73
C PRO A 192 15.86 23.75 17.75
N LEU A 193 16.16 24.03 16.49
CA LEU A 193 16.45 22.98 15.52
C LEU A 193 17.78 22.26 15.83
N ARG A 194 17.93 21.05 15.30
CA ARG A 194 19.12 20.19 15.40
C ARG A 194 19.40 19.66 16.81
N ILE A 195 18.36 19.49 17.63
CA ILE A 195 18.49 18.92 18.97
C ILE A 195 19.11 17.52 18.87
N PHE A 196 20.16 17.31 19.66
CA PHE A 196 20.90 16.06 19.72
C PHE A 196 20.75 15.40 21.09
N SER A 197 20.35 14.12 21.07
CA SER A 197 20.33 13.28 22.27
C SER A 197 20.94 11.91 21.98
N GLY A 198 20.87 11.02 22.96
CA GLY A 198 21.18 9.62 22.75
C GLY A 198 20.62 8.76 23.86
N LYS A 199 20.45 7.46 23.58
CA LYS A 199 20.01 6.46 24.55
C LYS A 199 20.61 5.10 24.18
N VAL A 200 20.43 4.14 25.08
CA VAL A 200 20.78 2.74 24.79
C VAL A 200 19.88 2.19 23.67
N HIS A 201 20.48 1.47 22.74
CA HIS A 201 19.79 0.77 21.68
C HIS A 201 18.99 -0.41 22.26
N ILE A 202 17.79 -0.67 21.73
CA ILE A 202 16.90 -1.72 22.24
C ILE A 202 17.47 -3.14 22.06
N GLN A 203 18.27 -3.34 21.00
CA GLN A 203 19.00 -4.57 20.72
C GLN A 203 20.44 -4.48 21.26
N PRO A 204 20.92 -5.50 21.98
CA PRO A 204 22.30 -5.55 22.45
C PRO A 204 23.30 -5.49 21.29
N GLN A 205 24.37 -4.71 21.44
CA GLN A 205 25.47 -4.57 20.46
C GLN A 205 25.10 -3.88 19.14
N ALA A 206 23.84 -3.52 18.92
CA ALA A 206 23.45 -2.70 17.79
C ALA A 206 23.76 -1.23 18.09
N GLN A 207 24.32 -0.56 17.09
CA GLN A 207 24.64 0.86 17.17
C GLN A 207 24.06 1.57 15.96
N ALA A 208 23.33 2.65 16.19
CA ALA A 208 22.67 3.39 15.13
C ALA A 208 22.58 4.88 15.42
N VAL A 209 22.34 5.68 14.38
CA VAL A 209 22.04 7.11 14.52
C VAL A 209 20.74 7.42 13.80
N PHE A 210 19.75 7.88 14.56
CA PHE A 210 18.47 8.35 14.05
C PHE A 210 18.57 9.82 13.63
N PHE A 211 17.90 10.17 12.53
CA PHE A 211 17.76 11.52 12.04
C PHE A 211 16.31 11.83 11.65
N CYS A 212 15.82 13.00 12.05
CA CYS A 212 14.56 13.57 11.62
C CYS A 212 14.81 14.85 10.82
N TYR A 213 14.52 14.82 9.53
CA TYR A 213 14.66 15.97 8.62
C TYR A 213 13.30 16.50 8.18
N LEU A 214 13.19 17.82 8.06
CA LEU A 214 12.16 18.46 7.25
C LEU A 214 12.68 18.58 5.82
N LEU A 215 11.98 17.94 4.89
CA LEU A 215 12.25 18.03 3.47
C LEU A 215 11.29 19.05 2.86
N PRO A 216 11.78 20.20 2.34
CA PRO A 216 10.92 21.14 1.66
C PRO A 216 10.33 20.50 0.41
N ALA A 217 9.16 20.96 -0.01
CA ALA A 217 8.55 20.55 -1.26
C ALA A 217 8.12 21.78 -2.06
N LYS A 218 7.82 21.55 -3.34
CA LYS A 218 7.31 22.59 -4.22
C LYS A 218 5.84 22.85 -3.92
N ASP A 219 5.52 24.06 -3.49
CA ASP A 219 4.16 24.52 -3.28
C ASP A 219 3.39 24.48 -4.61
N ALA A 220 2.19 23.90 -4.59
CA ALA A 220 1.40 23.72 -5.81
C ALA A 220 0.91 25.06 -6.40
N THR A 221 0.72 26.07 -5.56
CA THR A 221 0.15 27.37 -5.91
C THR A 221 1.24 28.36 -6.30
N THR A 222 2.24 28.56 -5.44
CA THR A 222 3.30 29.55 -5.67
C THR A 222 4.42 29.00 -6.57
N GLN A 223 4.50 27.68 -6.75
CA GLN A 223 5.59 26.99 -7.45
C GLN A 223 6.97 27.18 -6.79
N GLU A 224 7.01 27.76 -5.58
CA GLU A 224 8.21 27.95 -4.79
C GLU A 224 8.47 26.75 -3.87
N TRP A 225 9.72 26.56 -3.47
CA TRP A 225 10.08 25.52 -2.51
C TRP A 225 9.93 26.06 -1.09
N THR A 226 9.05 25.45 -0.32
CA THR A 226 8.75 25.90 1.04
C THR A 226 8.80 24.73 2.02
N ASP A 227 9.04 25.07 3.28
CA ASP A 227 9.04 24.10 4.38
C ASP A 227 7.61 23.67 4.72
N GLU A 228 6.65 24.59 4.57
CA GLU A 228 5.23 24.42 4.84
C GLU A 228 4.58 23.41 3.88
N ALA A 229 4.99 23.43 2.61
CA ALA A 229 4.59 22.41 1.64
C ALA A 229 5.35 21.08 1.83
N GLY A 230 6.41 21.11 2.63
CA GLY A 230 7.30 20.00 2.90
C GLY A 230 6.72 18.92 3.81
N PHE A 231 7.57 17.95 4.15
CA PHE A 231 7.20 16.87 5.06
C PHE A 231 8.40 16.41 5.89
N ALA A 232 8.12 15.92 7.09
CA ALA A 232 9.12 15.29 7.93
C ALA A 232 9.48 13.90 7.38
N ARG A 233 10.76 13.55 7.44
CA ARG A 233 11.27 12.23 7.07
C ARG A 233 12.26 11.73 8.12
N TRP A 234 12.12 10.45 8.44
CA TRP A 234 12.95 9.74 9.41
C TRP A 234 13.95 8.85 8.68
N TYR A 235 15.16 8.83 9.19
CA TYR A 235 16.23 7.96 8.71
C TYR A 235 16.94 7.34 9.90
N LEU A 236 17.34 6.09 9.76
CA LEU A 236 18.19 5.40 10.72
C LEU A 236 19.42 4.90 9.99
N TYR A 237 20.58 5.33 10.47
CA TYR A 237 21.86 4.87 9.98
C TYR A 237 22.36 3.76 10.91
N ASP A 238 22.44 2.53 10.41
CA ASP A 238 23.03 1.41 11.15
C ASP A 238 24.56 1.48 11.03
N LEU A 239 25.27 1.57 12.17
CA LEU A 239 26.72 1.71 12.19
C LEU A 239 27.45 0.40 11.86
N ASN A 240 26.82 -0.74 12.16
CA ASN A 240 27.38 -2.07 11.93
C ASN A 240 27.25 -2.45 10.46
N LEU A 241 26.07 -2.27 9.88
CA LEU A 241 25.77 -2.59 8.48
C LEU A 241 26.17 -1.47 7.51
N GLN A 242 26.36 -0.24 8.02
CA GLN A 242 26.60 0.97 7.22
C GLN A 242 25.47 1.30 6.23
N GLU A 243 24.26 0.86 6.55
CA GLU A 243 23.05 1.04 5.75
C GLU A 243 22.15 2.14 6.29
N ILE A 244 21.31 2.69 5.42
CA ILE A 244 20.31 3.70 5.74
C ILE A 244 18.94 3.07 5.55
N SER A 245 18.16 3.00 6.64
CA SER A 245 16.75 2.66 6.62
C SER A 245 15.90 3.93 6.70
N ASP A 246 14.81 3.97 5.95
CA ASP A 246 13.75 4.98 6.03
C ASP A 246 12.39 4.37 6.43
N ASP A 247 12.42 3.15 6.99
CA ASP A 247 11.24 2.46 7.52
C ASP A 247 10.79 3.08 8.84
N VAL A 248 9.75 3.90 8.77
CA VAL A 248 9.20 4.63 9.91
C VAL A 248 8.72 3.70 11.03
N VAL A 249 8.21 2.51 10.71
CA VAL A 249 7.67 1.57 11.71
C VAL A 249 8.81 1.00 12.55
N GLN A 250 9.84 0.47 11.89
CA GLN A 250 11.03 -0.04 12.57
C GLN A 250 11.71 1.06 13.41
N ILE A 251 11.82 2.27 12.83
CA ILE A 251 12.47 3.40 13.51
C ILE A 251 11.70 3.81 14.76
N PHE A 252 10.36 3.84 14.68
CA PHE A 252 9.51 4.25 15.79
C PHE A 252 9.77 3.42 17.05
N ASP A 253 9.82 2.10 16.92
CA ASP A 253 10.07 1.19 18.05
C ASP A 253 11.47 1.37 18.64
N ILE A 254 12.47 1.64 17.79
CA ILE A 254 13.85 1.81 18.22
C ILE A 254 14.05 3.12 19.01
N ILE A 255 13.38 4.22 18.60
CA ILE A 255 13.60 5.55 19.20
C ILE A 255 12.72 5.86 20.41
N GLN A 256 11.71 5.03 20.70
CA GLN A 256 10.84 5.21 21.85
C GLN A 256 11.62 5.32 23.17
N CYS A 257 11.14 6.19 24.05
CA CYS A 257 11.71 6.44 25.37
C CYS A 257 10.66 6.95 26.35
N GLU A 258 10.83 6.59 27.62
CA GLU A 258 10.11 7.17 28.74
C GLU A 258 10.79 8.47 29.23
N PRO A 259 10.09 9.37 29.93
CA PRO A 259 10.65 10.64 30.41
C PRO A 259 11.91 10.53 31.30
N ASP A 260 12.08 9.38 31.97
CA ASP A 260 13.21 9.07 32.85
C ASP A 260 14.34 8.28 32.16
N THR A 261 14.20 7.99 30.85
CA THR A 261 15.23 7.31 30.07
C THR A 261 16.54 8.09 30.13
N PRO A 262 17.65 7.48 30.62
CA PRO A 262 18.91 8.19 30.76
C PRO A 262 19.49 8.54 29.39
N ARG A 263 19.99 9.77 29.27
CA ARG A 263 20.72 10.19 28.08
C ARG A 263 22.08 9.51 28.04
N GLN A 264 22.37 8.78 26.98
CA GLN A 264 23.67 8.12 26.77
C GLN A 264 24.20 8.34 25.35
N THR A 265 25.45 8.75 25.26
CA THR A 265 26.16 9.02 24.00
C THR A 265 27.59 8.53 24.14
N GLN A 266 28.11 7.78 23.16
CA GLN A 266 29.46 7.22 23.18
C GLN A 266 30.32 7.73 22.02
N MET A 267 29.70 8.09 20.90
CA MET A 267 30.37 8.49 19.68
C MET A 267 31.06 9.86 19.79
N PRO A 268 32.28 9.99 19.25
CA PRO A 268 32.93 11.27 19.10
C PRO A 268 32.13 12.24 18.22
N LYS A 269 32.14 13.54 18.58
CA LYS A 269 31.45 14.59 17.83
C LYS A 269 31.90 14.69 16.37
N ALA A 270 33.16 14.37 16.07
CA ALA A 270 33.69 14.35 14.71
C ALA A 270 32.97 13.31 13.84
N ASP A 271 32.77 12.10 14.37
CA ASP A 271 32.12 11.00 13.66
C ASP A 271 30.64 11.28 13.43
N LEU A 272 29.95 11.83 14.44
CA LEU A 272 28.57 12.30 14.30
C LEU A 272 28.44 13.39 13.23
N THR A 273 29.41 14.30 13.14
CA THR A 273 29.42 15.34 12.11
C THR A 273 29.62 14.74 10.71
N ALA A 274 30.51 13.75 10.57
CA ALA A 274 30.73 13.03 9.32
C ALA A 274 29.48 12.24 8.87
N LEU A 275 28.80 11.56 9.80
CA LEU A 275 27.54 10.87 9.53
C LEU A 275 26.44 11.81 9.07
N ARG A 276 26.34 12.99 9.71
CA ARG A 276 25.38 14.00 9.27
C ARG A 276 25.65 14.45 7.83
N GLN A 277 26.91 14.71 7.47
CA GLN A 277 27.29 15.06 6.10
C GLN A 277 26.95 13.93 5.12
N LYS A 278 27.17 12.67 5.52
CA LYS A 278 26.75 11.51 4.73
C LYS A 278 25.24 11.47 4.51
N MET A 279 24.46 11.82 5.54
CA MET A 279 22.99 11.88 5.44
C MET A 279 22.52 13.04 4.57
N ASP A 280 23.11 14.23 4.69
CA ASP A 280 22.83 15.39 3.83
C ASP A 280 23.09 15.03 2.34
N ALA A 281 24.18 14.31 2.06
CA ALA A 281 24.51 13.80 0.72
C ALA A 281 23.51 12.72 0.25
N HIS A 282 23.11 11.80 1.12
CA HIS A 282 22.10 10.79 0.82
C HIS A 282 20.77 11.45 0.40
N ILE A 283 20.25 12.38 1.21
CA ILE A 283 19.01 13.11 0.93
C ILE A 283 19.10 13.88 -0.40
N THR A 284 20.25 14.49 -0.67
CA THR A 284 20.50 15.17 -1.94
C THR A 284 20.37 14.21 -3.13
N ASN A 285 20.93 13.01 -3.00
CA ASN A 285 20.93 12.02 -4.05
C ASN A 285 19.59 11.30 -4.24
N THR A 286 18.85 11.02 -3.16
CA THR A 286 17.62 10.21 -3.20
C THR A 286 16.35 11.05 -3.33
N TYR A 287 16.30 12.22 -2.71
CA TYR A 287 15.15 13.11 -2.76
C TYR A 287 15.36 14.24 -3.76
N PHE A 288 16.29 15.18 -3.50
CA PHE A 288 16.38 16.43 -4.27
C PHE A 288 16.67 16.23 -5.76
N LYS A 289 17.54 15.28 -6.11
CA LYS A 289 17.77 14.93 -7.53
C LYS A 289 16.51 14.37 -8.21
N ARG A 290 15.74 13.53 -7.51
CA ARG A 290 14.53 12.90 -8.06
C ARG A 290 13.43 13.92 -8.36
N VAL A 291 13.31 14.93 -7.50
CA VAL A 291 12.31 16.01 -7.62
C VAL A 291 12.83 17.23 -8.37
N GLN A 292 14.06 17.16 -8.90
CA GLN A 292 14.72 18.25 -9.64
C GLN A 292 14.69 19.59 -8.87
N ALA A 293 14.99 19.54 -7.58
CA ALA A 293 15.01 20.75 -6.76
C ALA A 293 16.11 21.73 -7.23
N PRO A 294 15.84 23.05 -7.23
CA PRO A 294 16.81 24.05 -7.63
C PRO A 294 17.99 24.15 -6.65
N LEU A 295 19.11 24.68 -7.14
CA LEU A 295 20.30 24.91 -6.33
C LEU A 295 20.00 25.90 -5.19
N GLY A 296 20.36 25.52 -3.97
CA GLY A 296 20.10 26.31 -2.75
C GLY A 296 18.95 25.77 -1.88
N VAL A 297 18.13 24.85 -2.40
CA VAL A 297 17.15 24.13 -1.58
C VAL A 297 17.86 23.04 -0.79
N SER A 298 17.64 23.01 0.53
CA SER A 298 18.29 22.05 1.43
C SER A 298 17.31 21.55 2.49
N ALA A 299 17.51 20.31 2.94
CA ALA A 299 16.76 19.74 4.05
C ALA A 299 17.16 20.41 5.37
N LYS A 300 16.21 20.53 6.30
CA LYS A 300 16.47 21.04 7.65
C LYS A 300 16.48 19.90 8.65
N LEU A 301 17.60 19.66 9.31
CA LEU A 301 17.70 18.70 10.41
C LEU A 301 16.93 19.25 11.62
N LEU A 302 15.86 18.55 12.01
CA LEU A 302 15.01 18.90 13.15
C LEU A 302 15.60 18.37 14.45
N ALA A 303 15.85 17.06 14.51
CA ALA A 303 16.41 16.37 15.65
C ALA A 303 17.13 15.10 15.21
N TRP A 304 18.01 14.60 16.08
CA TRP A 304 18.79 13.39 15.84
C TRP A 304 19.23 12.76 17.16
N MET A 305 19.41 11.46 17.13
CA MET A 305 19.65 10.67 18.33
C MET A 305 20.68 9.57 18.06
N GLU A 306 21.66 9.48 18.93
CA GLU A 306 22.58 8.34 18.97
C GLU A 306 21.98 7.17 19.74
N LEU A 307 22.09 5.96 19.21
CA LEU A 307 21.57 4.74 19.80
C LEU A 307 22.76 3.79 20.00
N VAL A 308 23.11 3.51 21.26
CA VAL A 308 24.37 2.83 21.66
C VAL A 308 24.20 1.53 22.42
#